data_AF-A0A9R0RAJ6-F1
#
_entry.id   AF-A0A9R0RAJ6-F1
#
_cell.length_a   1.000
_cell.length_b   1.000
_cell.length_c   1.000
_cell.angle_alpha   90.00
_cell.angle_beta   90.00
_cell.angle_gamma   90.00
#
_symmetry.space_group_name_H-M   'P 1'
#
loop_
_entity.id
_entity.type
_entity.pdbx_description
1 polymer ?
#
loop_
_entity_poly.entity_id
_entity_poly.type
_entity_poly.pdbx_seq_one_letter_code
_entity_poly.pdbx_strand_id
1 'polypeptide(L)'
;MIAGRDTTAGTLSWFLYVLCRDQRIQDKIAREVREATTGDHQNVGGVQEFTACLTEDAIGSMHYLHAALTETLRLYPAVPTVS
;
A
#
# COMPACT_ATOMS: atom_id res chain seq x y z
N MET A 1 10.81 13.01 -17.19
CA MET A 1 10.30 12.29 -16.01
C MET A 1 8.87 12.75 -15.73
N ILE A 2 7.88 12.19 -16.43
CA ILE A 2 6.44 12.53 -16.27
C ILE A 2 5.61 11.25 -16.23
N ALA A 3 6.00 10.23 -17.02
CA ALA A 3 5.34 8.93 -17.08
C ALA A 3 5.24 8.15 -15.75
N GLY A 4 6.11 8.39 -14.76
CA GLY A 4 6.04 7.73 -13.45
C GLY A 4 5.29 8.53 -12.38
N ARG A 5 5.27 9.86 -12.48
CA ARG A 5 4.70 10.73 -11.43
C ARG A 5 3.18 10.78 -11.53
N ASP A 6 2.64 10.98 -12.73
CA ASP A 6 1.18 11.05 -12.93
C ASP A 6 0.53 9.66 -12.83
N THR A 7 1.24 8.60 -13.25
CA THR A 7 0.75 7.22 -13.16
C THR A 7 0.77 6.68 -11.73
N THR A 8 1.83 6.96 -10.95
CA THR A 8 1.90 6.53 -9.55
C THR A 8 0.90 7.31 -8.69
N ALA A 9 0.78 8.62 -8.89
CA ALA A 9 -0.20 9.44 -8.17
C ALA A 9 -1.65 9.00 -8.49
N GLY A 10 -1.94 8.70 -9.76
CA GLY A 10 -3.23 8.15 -10.18
C GLY A 10 -3.51 6.80 -9.53
N THR A 11 -2.55 5.89 -9.56
CA THR A 11 -2.67 4.55 -8.95
C THR A 11 -2.92 4.64 -7.45
N LEU A 12 -2.16 5.48 -6.74
CA LEU A 12 -2.33 5.67 -5.30
C LEU A 12 -3.69 6.29 -4.95
N SER A 13 -4.19 7.22 -5.78
CA SER A 13 -5.51 7.80 -5.58
C SER A 13 -6.62 6.74 -5.70
N TRP A 14 -6.55 5.87 -6.71
CA TRP A 14 -7.47 4.74 -6.87
C TRP A 14 -7.33 3.71 -5.77
N PHE A 15 -6.10 3.43 -5.33
CA PHE A 15 -5.83 2.50 -4.24
C PHE A 15 -6.47 3.00 -2.94
N LEU A 16 -6.22 4.27 -2.58
CA LEU A 16 -6.85 4.89 -1.41
C LEU A 16 -8.37 4.89 -1.52
N TYR A 17 -8.93 5.15 -2.70
CA TYR A 17 -10.37 5.05 -2.95
C TYR A 17 -10.91 3.63 -2.69
N VAL A 18 -10.22 2.59 -3.15
CA VAL A 18 -10.60 1.19 -2.89
C VAL A 18 -10.54 0.87 -1.38
N LEU A 19 -9.52 1.35 -0.67
CA LEU A 19 -9.41 1.17 0.78
C LEU A 19 -10.56 1.85 1.53
N CYS A 20 -10.89 3.09 1.17
CA CYS A 20 -12.01 3.81 1.79
C CYS A 20 -13.36 3.14 1.50
N ARG A 21 -13.47 2.33 0.44
CA ARG A 21 -14.71 1.64 0.08
C ARG A 21 -14.87 0.26 0.70
N ASP A 22 -13.77 -0.43 1.00
CA ASP A 22 -13.82 -1.73 1.67
C ASP A 22 -12.89 -1.76 2.89
N GLN A 23 -13.50 -1.47 4.04
CA GLN A 23 -12.84 -1.50 5.35
C GLN A 23 -12.15 -2.84 5.62
N ARG A 24 -12.64 -3.96 5.07
CA ARG A 24 -12.02 -5.27 5.28
C ARG A 24 -10.67 -5.39 4.59
N ILE A 25 -10.51 -4.76 3.42
CA ILE A 25 -9.22 -4.70 2.72
C ILE A 25 -8.28 -3.79 3.50
N GLN A 26 -8.77 -2.62 3.94
CA GLN A 26 -8.00 -1.70 4.76
C GLN A 26 -7.49 -2.36 6.05
N ASP A 27 -8.35 -3.08 6.77
CA ASP A 27 -7.99 -3.73 8.04
C ASP A 27 -6.94 -4.83 7.84
N LYS A 28 -7.05 -5.60 6.74
CA LYS A 28 -6.07 -6.63 6.38
C LYS A 28 -4.70 -6.03 6.07
N ILE A 29 -4.66 -4.98 5.26
CA ILE A 29 -3.40 -4.27 4.93
C ILE A 29 -2.81 -3.63 6.18
N ALA A 30 -3.63 -2.95 6.98
CA ALA A 30 -3.15 -2.31 8.21
C ALA A 30 -2.59 -3.34 9.19
N ARG A 31 -3.19 -4.53 9.27
CA ARG A 31 -2.65 -5.64 10.07
C ARG A 31 -1.32 -6.13 9.53
N GLU A 32 -1.22 -6.40 8.24
CA GLU A 32 0.03 -6.86 7.61
C GLU A 32 1.16 -5.83 7.79
N VAL A 33 0.86 -4.53 7.63
CA VAL A 33 1.84 -3.45 7.86
C VAL A 33 2.32 -3.46 9.32
N ARG A 34 1.41 -3.57 10.30
CA ARG A 34 1.79 -3.64 11.72
C ARG A 34 2.63 -4.86 12.05
N GLU A 35 2.26 -6.02 11.51
CA GLU A 35 3.01 -7.27 11.68
C GLU A 35 4.43 -7.14 11.11
N ALA A 36 4.58 -6.49 9.95
CA ALA A 36 5.86 -6.29 9.29
C ALA A 36 6.76 -5.22 9.94
N THR A 37 6.20 -4.13 10.47
CA THR A 37 7.00 -3.02 11.04
C THR A 37 7.28 -3.19 12.52
N THR A 38 6.32 -3.71 13.27
CA THR A 38 6.31 -3.54 14.73
C THR A 38 6.31 -4.87 15.47
N GLY A 39 5.80 -5.92 14.85
CA GLY A 39 5.38 -7.11 15.58
C GLY A 39 4.27 -6.79 16.60
N ASP A 40 4.03 -7.70 17.55
CA ASP A 40 2.96 -7.61 18.56
C ASP A 40 3.16 -6.49 19.61
N HIS A 41 4.18 -5.65 19.45
CA HIS A 41 4.41 -4.49 20.29
C HIS A 41 3.41 -3.38 19.91
N GLN A 42 2.24 -3.36 20.56
CA GLN A 42 1.16 -2.38 20.32
C GLN A 42 1.53 -0.89 20.57
N ASN A 43 2.81 -0.54 20.70
CA ASN A 43 3.27 0.75 21.17
C ASN A 43 4.50 1.23 20.36
N VAL A 44 4.30 1.47 19.06
CA VAL A 44 5.30 2.21 18.25
C VAL A 44 5.20 3.68 18.60
N GLY A 45 6.29 4.25 19.08
CA GLY A 45 6.48 5.67 19.30
C GLY A 45 6.42 6.46 18.00
N GLY A 46 5.22 6.91 17.64
CA GLY A 46 5.01 7.93 16.60
C GLY A 46 5.55 7.58 15.21
N VAL A 47 5.52 8.57 14.32
CA VAL A 47 5.85 8.42 12.88
C VAL A 47 7.34 8.10 12.67
N GLN A 48 8.21 8.58 13.57
CA GLN A 48 9.67 8.41 13.45
C GLN A 48 10.08 6.94 13.62
N GLU A 49 9.56 6.26 14.64
CA GLU A 49 9.90 4.87 14.92
C GLU A 49 9.27 3.93 13.89
N PHE A 50 8.05 4.22 13.44
CA PHE A 50 7.45 3.53 12.30
C PHE A 50 8.32 3.61 11.05
N THR A 51 8.87 4.79 10.74
CA THR A 51 9.74 4.97 9.57
C THR A 51 11.05 4.20 9.72
N ALA A 52 11.60 4.10 10.93
CA ALA A 52 12.80 3.30 11.20
C ALA A 52 12.56 1.79 11.00
N CYS A 53 11.34 1.33 11.23
CA CYS A 53 10.92 -0.06 11.05
C CYS A 53 10.58 -0.44 9.59
N LEU A 54 10.48 0.53 8.66
CA LEU A 54 10.26 0.26 7.24
C LEU A 54 11.56 -0.18 6.56
N THR A 55 12.06 -1.35 6.94
CA THR A 55 13.22 -1.99 6.30
C THR A 55 12.82 -2.65 4.98
N GLU A 56 13.80 -2.94 4.11
CA GLU A 56 13.54 -3.67 2.85
C GLU A 56 12.87 -5.03 3.09
N ASP A 57 13.28 -5.75 4.14
CA ASP A 57 12.67 -7.02 4.54
C ASP A 57 11.22 -6.85 4.98
N ALA A 58 10.93 -5.81 5.79
CA ALA A 58 9.57 -5.50 6.21
C ALA A 58 8.68 -5.19 5.01
N ILE A 59 9.14 -4.33 4.10
CA ILE A 59 8.42 -3.99 2.86
C ILE A 59 8.23 -5.23 1.98
N GLY A 60 9.26 -6.08 1.87
CA GLY A 60 9.20 -7.32 1.10
C GLY A 60 8.20 -8.34 1.64
N SER A 61 7.92 -8.31 2.95
CA SER A 61 6.95 -9.21 3.60
C SER A 61 5.48 -8.80 3.42
N MET A 62 5.19 -7.56 2.97
CA MET A 62 3.82 -7.03 2.80
C MET A 62 3.17 -7.52 1.50
N HIS A 63 2.94 -8.83 1.40
CA HIS A 63 2.43 -9.48 0.19
C HIS A 63 1.00 -9.08 -0.16
N TYR A 64 0.12 -8.90 0.84
CA TYR A 64 -1.27 -8.51 0.64
C TYR A 64 -1.37 -7.06 0.18
N LEU A 65 -0.54 -6.16 0.70
CA LEU A 65 -0.39 -4.79 0.18
C LEU A 65 0.01 -4.79 -1.29
N HIS A 66 1.03 -5.58 -1.66
CA HIS A 66 1.47 -5.68 -3.05
C HIS A 66 0.37 -6.25 -3.96
N ALA A 67 -0.36 -7.28 -3.49
CA ALA A 67 -1.50 -7.85 -4.22
C ALA A 67 -2.63 -6.82 -4.41
N ALA A 68 -2.94 -6.03 -3.39
CA ALA A 68 -3.99 -5.01 -3.46
C ALA A 68 -3.62 -3.85 -4.41
N LEU A 69 -2.35 -3.44 -4.44
CA LEU A 69 -1.85 -2.48 -5.43
C LEU A 69 -1.92 -3.03 -6.86
N THR A 70 -1.51 -4.29 -7.04
CA THR A 70 -1.57 -4.98 -8.34
C THR A 70 -3.02 -5.09 -8.84
N GLU A 71 -3.95 -5.44 -7.95
CA GLU A 71 -5.38 -5.52 -8.29
C GLU A 71 -5.98 -4.14 -8.59
N THR A 72 -5.53 -3.09 -7.88
CA THR A 72 -5.93 -1.71 -8.19
C THR A 72 -5.49 -1.31 -9.60
N LEU A 73 -4.27 -1.67 -10.00
CA LEU A 73 -3.78 -1.43 -11.36
C LEU A 73 -4.55 -2.25 -12.41
N ARG A 74 -5.01 -3.46 -12.07
CA ARG A 74 -5.86 -4.28 -12.95
C ARG A 74 -7.25 -3.65 -13.15
N LEU A 75 -7.82 -3.06 -12.10
CA LEU A 75 -9.13 -2.40 -12.14
C LEU A 75 -9.07 -1.00 -12.75
N TYR A 76 -8.00 -0.27 -12.49
CA TYR A 76 -7.76 1.11 -12.90
C TYR A 76 -6.39 1.22 -13.58
N PRO A 77 -6.26 0.75 -14.83
CA PRO A 77 -4.98 0.79 -15.53
C PRO A 77 -4.55 2.24 -15.72
N ALA A 78 -3.33 2.56 -15.27
CA ALA A 78 -2.76 3.91 -15.36
C ALA A 78 -2.52 4.37 -16.81
N VAL A 79 -2.53 3.44 -17.77
CA VAL A 79 -2.47 3.70 -19.20
C VAL A 79 -3.71 3.08 -19.84
N PRO A 80 -4.59 3.87 -20.50
CA PRO A 80 -5.71 3.31 -21.24
C PRO A 80 -5.15 2.45 -22.40
N THR A 81 -5.56 1.19 -22.47
CA THR A 81 -5.34 0.38 -23.67
C THR A 81 -6.25 0.93 -24.75
N VAL A 82 -5.70 1.80 -25.60
CA VAL A 82 -6.34 2.18 -26.86
C VAL A 82 -6.48 0.90 -27.71
N SER A 83 -7.70 0.60 -28.14
CA SER A 83 -7.97 -0.25 -29.31
C SER A 83 -8.31 0.64 -30.49
#